data_AF-X1H3Q1-F1
#
_entry.id   AF-X1H3Q1-F1
#
_cell.length_a   1.000
_cell.length_b   1.000
_cell.length_c   1.000
_cell.angle_alpha   90.00
_cell.angle_beta   90.00
_cell.angle_gamma   90.00
#
_symmetry.space_group_name_H-M   'P 1'
#
loop_
_entity.id
_entity.type
_entity.pdbx_description
1 polymer ?
#
loop_
_entity_poly.entity_id
_entity_poly.type
_entity_poly.pdbx_seq_one_letter_code
_entity_poly.pdbx_strand_id
1 'polypeptide(L)'
;TENIEGVFFTVDFDSSADDEIWYTLIIPSRWDTSTDIVFAIDWFYDGVQDNGTVCWTLEYKGVKAGEAVVGAGTTIIQTSAGNHTTGQMVRTLFITKILATNLEEHDTLGLRLYRDVSEDTLGTDARVLNTHFHFTKNKLGQAI
;
A
#
# COMPACT_ATOMS: atom_id res chain seq x y z
N THR A 1 -4.75 -10.54 -10.79
CA THR A 1 -4.86 -12.01 -10.55
C THR A 1 -3.83 -12.46 -9.52
N GLU A 2 -4.16 -13.36 -8.58
CA GLU A 2 -3.15 -13.95 -7.67
C GLU A 2 -2.31 -15.00 -8.41
N ASN A 3 -1.00 -14.92 -8.28
CA ASN A 3 -0.06 -15.80 -8.97
C ASN A 3 1.01 -16.33 -7.98
N ILE A 4 1.67 -17.44 -8.34
CA ILE A 4 2.79 -18.00 -7.57
C ILE A 4 4.06 -17.82 -8.38
N GLU A 5 4.97 -16.99 -7.88
CA GLU A 5 6.29 -16.77 -8.47
C GLU A 5 7.33 -17.50 -7.61
N GLY A 6 7.74 -18.69 -8.07
CA GLY A 6 8.61 -19.58 -7.31
C GLY A 6 7.90 -20.16 -6.07
N VAL A 7 8.21 -19.61 -4.89
CA VAL A 7 7.63 -20.04 -3.59
C VAL A 7 6.82 -18.96 -2.88
N PHE A 8 6.70 -17.78 -3.49
CA PHE A 8 5.96 -16.65 -2.91
C PHE A 8 4.77 -16.27 -3.79
N PHE A 9 3.71 -15.76 -3.16
CA PHE A 9 2.56 -15.22 -3.87
C PHE A 9 2.86 -13.80 -4.34
N THR A 10 2.48 -13.50 -5.58
CA THR A 10 2.40 -12.12 -6.10
C THR A 10 0.97 -11.83 -6.49
N VAL A 11 0.64 -10.53 -6.50
CA VAL A 11 -0.58 -10.07 -7.14
C VAL A 11 -0.22 -9.26 -8.36
N ASP A 12 -0.74 -9.69 -9.51
CA ASP A 12 -0.49 -9.09 -10.80
C ASP A 12 -1.58 -8.05 -11.09
N PHE A 13 -1.14 -6.85 -11.48
CA PHE A 13 -1.94 -5.68 -11.85
C PHE A 13 -1.75 -5.38 -13.33
N ASP A 14 -2.82 -5.56 -14.11
CA ASP A 14 -2.85 -5.34 -15.56
C ASP A 14 -2.45 -3.89 -15.91
N SER A 15 -1.66 -3.72 -16.96
CA SER A 15 -1.31 -2.38 -17.50
C SER A 15 -2.45 -1.67 -18.22
N SER A 16 -3.51 -2.39 -18.59
CA SER A 16 -4.61 -1.92 -19.42
C SER A 16 -5.95 -1.79 -18.67
N ALA A 17 -5.99 -2.21 -17.40
CA ALA A 17 -7.19 -2.16 -16.57
C ALA A 17 -6.83 -1.86 -15.11
N ASP A 18 -7.72 -1.15 -14.41
CA ASP A 18 -7.59 -0.93 -12.98
C ASP A 18 -7.85 -2.25 -12.22
N ASP A 19 -6.78 -2.88 -11.75
CA ASP A 19 -6.84 -4.02 -10.85
C ASP A 19 -6.68 -3.56 -9.39
N GLU A 20 -7.41 -4.20 -8.48
CA GLU A 20 -7.43 -3.86 -7.05
C GLU A 20 -7.29 -5.08 -6.14
N ILE A 21 -6.65 -4.86 -4.99
CA ILE A 21 -6.58 -5.83 -3.90
C ILE A 21 -7.16 -5.22 -2.63
N TRP A 22 -7.87 -6.05 -1.88
CA TRP A 22 -8.48 -5.69 -0.63
C TRP A 22 -7.88 -6.51 0.49
N TYR A 23 -7.48 -5.86 1.57
CA TYR A 23 -7.04 -6.56 2.77
C TYR A 23 -7.34 -5.75 4.03
N THR A 24 -7.40 -6.45 5.16
CA THR A 24 -7.73 -5.87 6.46
C THR A 24 -6.67 -6.25 7.46
N LEU A 25 -6.29 -5.32 8.33
CA LEU A 25 -5.40 -5.58 9.46
C LEU A 25 -5.88 -4.83 10.70
N ILE A 26 -5.46 -5.30 11.87
CA ILE A 26 -5.60 -4.50 13.09
C ILE A 26 -4.44 -3.53 13.15
N ILE A 27 -4.73 -2.26 13.44
CA ILE A 27 -3.71 -1.23 13.58
C ILE A 27 -2.61 -1.69 14.57
N PRO A 28 -1.31 -1.44 14.30
CA PRO A 28 -0.25 -1.96 15.17
C PRO A 28 -0.44 -1.51 16.62
N SER A 29 -0.63 -2.47 17.54
CA SER A 29 -1.03 -2.21 18.92
C SER A 29 -0.01 -1.42 19.77
N ARG A 30 1.18 -1.14 19.23
CA ARG A 30 2.28 -0.41 19.90
C ARG A 30 2.73 0.82 19.10
N TRP A 31 1.92 1.24 18.13
CA TRP A 31 2.13 2.48 17.41
C TRP A 31 1.87 3.67 18.34
N ASP A 32 2.69 4.72 18.20
CA ASP A 32 2.46 6.01 18.85
C ASP A 32 1.33 6.74 18.11
N THR A 33 0.18 6.86 18.77
CA THR A 33 -1.05 7.47 18.25
C THR A 33 -0.91 8.95 17.87
N SER A 34 0.22 9.60 18.20
CA SER A 34 0.55 10.96 17.77
C SER A 34 1.32 11.05 16.45
N THR A 35 1.66 9.92 15.82
CA THR A 35 2.55 9.89 14.65
C THR A 35 1.89 9.24 13.44
N ASP A 36 2.01 9.78 12.24
CA ASP A 36 1.43 9.13 11.06
C ASP A 36 2.13 7.80 10.69
N ILE A 37 1.43 6.94 9.96
CA ILE A 37 1.96 5.66 9.47
C ILE A 37 2.34 5.78 7.99
N VAL A 38 3.55 5.33 7.65
CA VAL A 38 4.01 5.30 6.26
C VAL A 38 3.69 3.96 5.64
N PHE A 39 3.08 3.99 4.46
CA PHE A 39 2.80 2.82 3.64
C PHE A 39 3.86 2.67 2.54
N ALA A 40 4.29 1.44 2.27
CA ALA A 40 5.16 1.14 1.14
C ALA A 40 4.77 -0.18 0.48
N ILE A 41 5.17 -0.36 -0.76
CA ILE A 41 5.01 -1.61 -1.50
C ILE A 41 6.33 -2.01 -2.15
N ASP A 42 6.55 -3.31 -2.23
CA ASP A 42 7.62 -3.92 -3.04
C ASP A 42 6.96 -4.61 -4.24
N TRP A 43 7.37 -4.21 -5.44
CA TRP A 43 6.82 -4.71 -6.70
C TRP A 43 7.92 -4.85 -7.75
N PHE A 44 7.63 -5.55 -8.84
CA PHE A 44 8.52 -5.69 -10.01
C PHE A 44 7.71 -5.90 -11.28
N TYR A 45 8.38 -5.98 -12.43
CA TYR A 45 7.80 -6.40 -13.70
C TYR A 45 8.87 -7.17 -14.51
N ASP A 46 8.44 -8.02 -15.43
CA ASP A 46 9.32 -8.89 -16.24
C ASP A 46 9.23 -8.66 -17.76
N GLY A 47 8.46 -7.64 -18.19
CA GLY A 47 8.37 -7.18 -19.57
C GLY A 47 9.64 -6.49 -20.10
N VAL A 48 9.58 -6.03 -21.35
CA VAL A 48 10.68 -5.25 -21.97
C VAL A 48 10.99 -4.02 -21.11
N GLN A 49 12.27 -3.66 -21.00
CA GLN A 49 12.71 -2.48 -20.24
C GLN A 49 11.86 -1.26 -20.59
N ASP A 50 11.22 -0.72 -19.57
CA ASP A 50 10.34 0.43 -19.65
C ASP A 50 10.69 1.40 -18.52
N ASN A 51 10.84 2.67 -18.89
CA ASN A 51 11.13 3.77 -17.96
C ASN A 51 9.85 4.56 -17.66
N GLY A 52 8.70 3.97 -17.94
CA GLY A 52 7.39 4.45 -17.60
C GLY A 52 7.19 4.59 -16.10
N THR A 53 6.07 5.19 -15.80
CA THR A 53 5.63 5.56 -14.46
C THR A 53 4.54 4.61 -14.00
N VAL A 54 4.59 4.18 -12.75
CA VAL A 54 3.52 3.37 -12.14
C VAL A 54 2.78 4.18 -11.10
N CYS A 55 1.46 4.27 -11.21
CA CYS A 55 0.63 5.03 -10.28
C CYS A 55 -0.08 4.07 -9.30
N TRP A 56 0.28 4.16 -8.03
CA TRP A 56 -0.32 3.35 -6.97
C TRP A 56 -1.25 4.18 -6.12
N THR A 57 -2.46 3.67 -5.91
CA THR A 57 -3.46 4.32 -5.07
C THR A 57 -3.85 3.41 -3.91
N LEU A 58 -3.81 3.97 -2.70
CA LEU A 58 -4.27 3.32 -1.50
C LEU A 58 -5.49 4.05 -0.96
N GLU A 59 -6.58 3.32 -0.78
CA GLU A 59 -7.70 3.77 0.05
C GLU A 59 -7.66 3.06 1.40
N TYR A 60 -7.94 3.80 2.46
CA TYR A 60 -7.95 3.22 3.80
C TYR A 60 -9.08 3.77 4.67
N LYS A 61 -9.51 2.96 5.64
CA LYS A 61 -10.47 3.36 6.66
C LYS A 61 -10.22 2.60 7.97
N GLY A 62 -10.02 3.33 9.06
CA GLY A 62 -10.06 2.80 10.42
C GLY A 62 -11.50 2.70 10.91
N VAL A 63 -11.87 1.59 11.53
CA VAL A 63 -13.13 1.43 12.25
C VAL A 63 -12.91 0.60 13.51
N LYS A 64 -13.41 1.10 14.63
CA LYS A 64 -13.36 0.41 15.92
C LYS A 64 -14.63 -0.39 16.20
N ALA A 65 -14.51 -1.41 17.04
CA ALA A 65 -15.66 -2.13 17.53
C ALA A 65 -16.61 -1.19 18.30
N GLY A 66 -17.88 -1.16 17.88
CA GLY A 66 -18.90 -0.28 18.46
C GLY A 66 -19.14 1.02 17.67
N GLU A 67 -18.34 1.30 16.65
CA GLU A 67 -18.55 2.44 15.74
C GLU A 67 -19.43 2.08 14.55
N ALA A 68 -20.07 3.09 13.97
CA ALA A 68 -20.82 2.92 12.74
C ALA A 68 -19.87 2.83 11.54
N VAL A 69 -20.05 1.81 10.68
CA VAL A 69 -19.27 1.62 9.44
C VAL A 69 -19.81 2.55 8.33
N VAL A 70 -19.83 3.87 8.57
CA VAL A 70 -20.42 4.87 7.66
C VAL A 70 -19.36 5.83 7.11
N GLY A 71 -19.62 6.44 5.96
CA GLY A 71 -18.69 7.39 5.32
C GLY A 71 -17.63 6.74 4.43
N ALA A 72 -17.02 7.55 3.57
CA ALA A 72 -15.94 7.15 2.68
C ALA A 72 -14.62 6.98 3.44
N GLY A 73 -13.70 6.19 2.88
CA GLY A 73 -12.32 6.13 3.35
C GLY A 73 -11.51 7.38 2.94
N THR A 74 -10.22 7.35 3.22
CA THR A 74 -9.24 8.33 2.72
C THR A 74 -8.44 7.71 1.58
N THR A 75 -8.25 8.47 0.50
CA THR A 75 -7.44 8.05 -0.66
C THR A 75 -6.10 8.77 -0.64
N ILE A 76 -5.01 8.03 -0.82
CA ILE A 76 -3.65 8.55 -1.01
C ILE A 76 -3.05 7.93 -2.28
N ILE A 77 -2.34 8.75 -3.05
CA ILE A 77 -1.77 8.35 -4.34
C ILE A 77 -0.25 8.51 -4.27
N GLN A 78 0.48 7.54 -4.82
CA GLN A 78 1.92 7.61 -4.99
C GLN A 78 2.34 7.11 -6.37
N THR A 79 2.99 8.02 -7.07
CA THR A 79 3.59 7.74 -8.38
C THR A 79 5.04 7.30 -8.20
N SER A 80 5.42 6.19 -8.84
CA SER A 80 6.80 5.73 -8.98
C SER A 80 7.28 6.05 -10.39
N ALA A 81 8.22 6.98 -10.53
CA ALA A 81 8.77 7.40 -11.82
C ALA A 81 10.26 7.04 -11.94
N GLY A 82 10.70 6.70 -13.15
CA GLY A 82 12.12 6.55 -13.48
C GLY A 82 12.56 5.14 -13.88
N ASN A 83 13.86 4.87 -13.75
CA ASN A 83 14.53 3.67 -14.27
C ASN A 83 14.20 2.43 -13.42
N HIS A 84 13.02 1.85 -13.66
CA HIS A 84 12.65 0.54 -13.13
C HIS A 84 13.34 -0.52 -14.00
N THR A 85 14.51 -1.03 -13.60
CA THR A 85 15.17 -2.09 -14.38
C THR A 85 14.30 -3.35 -14.40
N THR A 86 14.05 -3.93 -15.57
CA THR A 86 13.30 -5.19 -15.70
C THR A 86 13.81 -6.26 -14.74
N GLY A 87 12.89 -6.94 -14.06
CA GLY A 87 13.17 -8.05 -13.14
C GLY A 87 13.79 -7.64 -11.81
N GLN A 88 13.96 -6.34 -11.54
CA GLN A 88 14.43 -5.85 -10.24
C GLN A 88 13.27 -5.43 -9.34
N MET A 89 13.43 -5.70 -8.05
CA MET A 89 12.50 -5.22 -7.03
C MET A 89 12.56 -3.69 -6.94
N VAL A 90 11.40 -3.06 -7.02
CA VAL A 90 11.19 -1.64 -6.81
C VAL A 90 10.42 -1.45 -5.51
N ARG A 91 10.89 -0.55 -4.65
CA ARG A 91 10.14 -0.12 -3.46
C ARG A 91 9.53 1.25 -3.71
N THR A 92 8.20 1.34 -3.64
CA THR A 92 7.49 2.61 -3.70
C THR A 92 7.00 2.99 -2.31
N LEU A 93 7.52 4.10 -1.80
CA LEU A 93 7.14 4.68 -0.50
C LEU A 93 6.10 5.78 -0.72
N PHE A 94 4.96 5.70 -0.03
CA PHE A 94 3.94 6.73 -0.08
C PHE A 94 4.40 7.94 0.75
N ILE A 95 4.55 9.10 0.09
CA ILE A 95 4.94 10.36 0.73
C ILE A 95 3.77 10.89 1.57
N THR A 96 2.56 10.86 1.01
CA THR A 96 1.33 11.11 1.75
C THR A 96 1.07 9.91 2.65
N LYS A 97 0.91 10.16 3.95
CA LYS A 97 0.84 9.10 4.97
C LYS A 97 -0.60 8.76 5.33
N ILE A 98 -0.76 7.61 5.98
CA ILE A 98 -1.98 7.28 6.72
C ILE A 98 -1.96 8.15 7.98
N LEU A 99 -2.87 9.12 8.04
CA LEU A 99 -2.90 10.12 9.10
C LEU A 99 -3.34 9.53 10.44
N ALA A 100 -2.62 9.88 11.50
CA ALA A 100 -2.94 9.46 12.85
C ALA A 100 -4.34 9.91 13.29
N THR A 101 -4.80 11.06 12.81
CA THR A 101 -6.12 11.63 13.12
C THR A 101 -7.29 10.81 12.56
N ASN A 102 -7.03 9.90 11.61
CA ASN A 102 -8.05 9.06 10.98
C ASN A 102 -8.10 7.66 11.60
N LEU A 103 -7.40 7.46 12.72
CA LEU A 103 -7.19 6.18 13.36
C LEU A 103 -7.35 6.30 14.87
N GLU A 104 -7.84 5.23 15.48
CA GLU A 104 -7.79 5.02 16.92
C GLU A 104 -7.06 3.73 17.29
N GLU A 105 -6.68 3.61 18.57
CA GLU A 105 -6.19 2.35 19.12
C GLU A 105 -7.24 1.25 18.93
N HIS A 106 -6.77 0.08 18.48
CA HIS A 106 -7.56 -1.12 18.20
C HIS A 106 -8.50 -1.05 16.98
N ASP A 107 -8.30 -0.06 16.11
CA ASP A 107 -9.00 -0.02 14.83
C ASP A 107 -8.71 -1.25 13.96
N THR A 108 -9.76 -1.73 13.31
CA THR A 108 -9.62 -2.52 12.10
C THR A 108 -9.39 -1.55 10.94
N LEU A 109 -8.23 -1.64 10.32
CA LEU A 109 -7.85 -0.88 9.15
C LEU A 109 -8.21 -1.69 7.89
N GLY A 110 -9.25 -1.25 7.19
CA GLY A 110 -9.59 -1.74 5.85
C GLY A 110 -8.80 -0.99 4.79
N LEU A 111 -8.22 -1.73 3.84
CA LEU A 111 -7.31 -1.20 2.82
C LEU A 111 -7.70 -1.70 1.44
N ARG A 112 -7.61 -0.80 0.46
CA ARG A 112 -7.67 -1.10 -0.97
C ARG A 112 -6.44 -0.54 -1.64
N LEU A 113 -5.60 -1.41 -2.18
CA LEU A 113 -4.47 -1.00 -3.03
C LEU A 113 -4.85 -1.28 -4.48
N TYR A 114 -4.68 -0.31 -5.36
CA TYR A 114 -4.89 -0.50 -6.79
C TYR A 114 -3.85 0.26 -7.61
N ARG A 115 -3.64 -0.21 -8.83
CA ARG A 115 -2.85 0.47 -9.86
C ARG A 115 -3.82 1.34 -10.66
N ASP A 116 -3.58 2.65 -10.72
CA ASP A 116 -4.43 3.58 -11.46
C ASP A 116 -3.87 3.78 -12.87
N VAL A 117 -4.51 3.16 -13.87
CA VAL A 117 -3.98 3.15 -15.24
C VAL A 117 -4.12 4.50 -15.95
N SER A 118 -4.84 5.48 -15.38
CA SER A 118 -5.06 6.78 -16.01
C SER A 118 -3.85 7.72 -15.94
N GLU A 119 -2.98 7.54 -14.95
CA GLU A 119 -1.74 8.29 -14.72
C GLU A 119 -0.50 7.38 -14.81
N ASP A 120 -0.68 6.16 -15.30
CA ASP A 120 0.34 5.12 -15.48
C ASP A 120 0.82 5.05 -16.93
N THR A 121 2.11 4.82 -17.12
CA THR A 121 2.74 4.70 -18.45
C THR A 121 3.62 3.47 -18.58
N LEU A 122 3.66 2.59 -17.58
CA LEU A 122 4.35 1.32 -17.66
C LEU A 122 3.53 0.36 -18.55
N GLY A 123 4.04 0.05 -19.73
CA GLY A 123 3.34 -0.74 -20.76
C GLY A 123 3.30 -2.25 -20.51
N THR A 124 3.47 -2.67 -19.26
CA THR A 124 3.50 -4.07 -18.83
C THR A 124 2.91 -4.20 -17.44
N ASP A 125 2.47 -5.40 -17.10
CA ASP A 125 1.87 -5.70 -15.81
C ASP A 125 2.88 -5.49 -14.68
N ALA A 126 2.39 -4.95 -13.56
CA ALA A 126 3.16 -4.79 -12.34
C ALA A 126 2.77 -5.90 -11.36
N ARG A 127 3.76 -6.50 -10.70
CA ARG A 127 3.56 -7.59 -9.74
C ARG A 127 3.94 -7.14 -8.35
N VAL A 128 2.97 -7.06 -7.44
CA VAL A 128 3.21 -6.71 -6.04
C VAL A 128 3.54 -7.98 -5.27
N LEU A 129 4.66 -7.96 -4.54
CA LEU A 129 5.09 -9.05 -3.68
C LEU A 129 4.78 -8.78 -2.21
N ASN A 130 4.91 -7.54 -1.75
CA ASN A 130 4.75 -7.20 -0.34
C ASN A 130 4.23 -5.78 -0.10
N THR A 131 3.50 -5.62 1.00
CA THR A 131 3.05 -4.33 1.54
C THR A 131 3.67 -4.08 2.91
N HIS A 132 4.06 -2.85 3.20
CA HIS A 132 4.75 -2.48 4.43
C HIS A 132 4.02 -1.37 5.18
N PHE A 133 4.00 -1.50 6.51
CA PHE A 133 3.51 -0.47 7.43
C PHE A 133 4.67 -0.05 8.33
N HIS A 134 5.20 1.15 8.11
CA HIS A 134 6.24 1.72 8.96
C HIS A 134 5.60 2.67 9.96
N PHE A 135 5.73 2.34 11.24
CA PHE A 135 5.11 3.08 12.33
C PHE A 135 6.16 3.43 13.39
N THR A 136 5.93 4.54 14.09
CA THR A 136 6.81 4.94 15.19
C THR A 136 6.36 4.29 16.49
N LYS A 137 7.32 3.84 17.29
CA LYS A 137 7.12 3.42 18.68
C LYS A 137 7.98 4.29 19.58
N ASN A 138 7.40 5.33 20.17
CA ASN A 138 8.13 6.31 21.00
C ASN A 138 8.19 5.95 22.51
N LYS A 139 7.91 4.70 22.88
CA LYS A 139 8.04 4.23 24.27
C LYS A 139 9.08 3.12 24.36
N LEU A 140 10.25 3.44 24.92
CA LEU A 140 11.28 2.47 25.33
C LEU A 140 11.37 2.48 26.86
N GLY A 141 10.95 1.39 27.51
CA GLY A 141 11.10 1.22 28.97
C GLY A 141 10.04 1.86 29.86
N GLN A 142 8.93 2.36 29.29
CA GLN A 142 7.76 2.82 30.06
C GLN A 142 6.64 1.77 30.02
N ALA A 143 5.90 1.61 31.12
CA ALA A 143 4.70 0.79 31.16
C ALA A 143 3.65 1.33 30.17
N ILE A 144 2.87 0.42 29.59
CA ILE A 144 1.81 0.72 28.61
C ILE A 144 0.81 1.67 29.23
#